data_AF-A0A1I4YY76-F1
#
_entry.id   AF-A0A1I4YY76-F1
#
_cell.length_a   1.000
_cell.length_b   1.000
_cell.length_c   1.000
_cell.angle_alpha   90.00
_cell.angle_beta   90.00
_cell.angle_gamma   90.00
#
_symmetry.space_group_name_H-M   'P 1'
#
loop_
_entity.id
_entity.type
_entity.pdbx_description
1 polymer ?
#
loop_
_entity_poly.entity_id
_entity_poly.type
_entity_poly.pdbx_seq_one_letter_code
_entity_poly.pdbx_strand_id
1 'polypeptide(L)'
;MAKLDLQIIYHYLKENNLHTYFEDTTLVPVPRSSPQVDGAVYPSLIIAENLVKNGIGNSVTDCLSRTEAIAKSSSKFSADQRNSVSTHLNSLKVKPLIISEPTIIIVDDILTLGRTAYASALLLKETYPDKEIKIFCPMRTRSFNEPESLTDIRRDFLRAGLNDNVQLPD
;
A
#
# COMPACT_ATOMS: atom_id res chain seq x y z
N MET A 1 -4.25 19.82 -5.32
CA MET A 1 -4.03 18.62 -4.49
C MET A 1 -5.40 17.98 -4.30
N ALA A 2 -5.66 16.81 -4.89
CA ALA A 2 -6.94 16.13 -4.69
C ALA A 2 -7.05 15.75 -3.20
N LYS A 3 -8.08 16.23 -2.51
CA LYS A 3 -8.36 15.86 -1.13
C LYS A 3 -9.05 14.50 -1.19
N LEU A 4 -8.37 13.45 -0.71
CA LEU A 4 -8.98 12.13 -0.62
C LEU A 4 -10.05 12.18 0.47
N ASP A 5 -11.31 12.06 0.07
CA ASP A 5 -12.42 11.96 1.02
C ASP A 5 -12.59 10.50 1.45
N LEU A 6 -12.21 10.21 2.69
CA LEU A 6 -12.28 8.87 3.26
C LEU A 6 -13.72 8.36 3.34
N GLN A 7 -14.72 9.26 3.42
CA GLN A 7 -16.14 8.86 3.41
C GLN A 7 -16.54 8.22 2.10
N ILE A 8 -16.05 8.77 0.99
CA ILE A 8 -16.31 8.23 -0.34
C ILE A 8 -15.71 6.82 -0.46
N ILE A 9 -14.50 6.57 0.09
CA ILE A 9 -13.84 5.26 -0.01
C ILE A 9 -14.68 4.17 0.63
N TYR A 10 -14.99 4.27 1.93
CA TYR A 10 -15.67 3.15 2.61
C TYR A 10 -17.12 3.00 2.13
N HIS A 11 -17.78 4.10 1.75
CA HIS A 11 -19.12 4.04 1.19
C HIS A 11 -19.10 3.27 -0.14
N TYR A 12 -18.20 3.64 -1.04
CA TYR A 12 -18.00 2.94 -2.31
C TYR A 12 -17.67 1.45 -2.09
N LEU A 13 -16.77 1.13 -1.16
CA LEU A 13 -16.42 -0.26 -0.83
C LEU A 13 -17.61 -1.06 -0.30
N LYS A 14 -18.51 -0.45 0.47
CA LYS A 14 -19.72 -1.10 0.99
C LYS A 14 -20.78 -1.26 -0.10
N GLU A 15 -21.13 -0.19 -0.80
CA GLU A 15 -22.16 -0.18 -1.85
C GLU A 15 -21.87 -1.16 -2.98
N ASN A 16 -20.58 -1.35 -3.31
CA ASN A 16 -20.14 -2.27 -4.35
C ASN A 16 -19.76 -3.67 -3.81
N ASN A 17 -20.06 -3.98 -2.54
CA ASN A 17 -19.71 -5.25 -1.89
C ASN A 17 -18.21 -5.63 -1.93
N LEU A 18 -17.34 -4.62 -2.04
CA LEU A 18 -15.90 -4.81 -2.11
C LEU A 18 -15.24 -4.94 -0.73
N HIS A 19 -15.96 -4.59 0.34
CA HIS A 19 -15.54 -4.80 1.73
C HIS A 19 -15.21 -6.26 2.05
N THR A 20 -15.79 -7.22 1.32
CA THR A 20 -15.47 -8.67 1.41
C THR A 20 -14.00 -8.98 1.13
N TYR A 21 -13.30 -8.12 0.36
CA TYR A 21 -11.86 -8.24 0.15
C TYR A 21 -11.04 -8.09 1.45
N PHE A 22 -11.64 -7.49 2.48
CA PHE A 22 -11.04 -7.17 3.77
C PHE A 22 -11.51 -8.09 4.91
N GLU A 23 -12.22 -9.19 4.61
CA GLU A 23 -12.61 -10.19 5.61
C GLU A 23 -11.40 -10.92 6.20
N ASP A 24 -11.36 -11.02 7.53
CA ASP A 24 -10.32 -11.71 8.30
C ASP A 24 -8.91 -11.22 7.93
N THR A 25 -8.74 -9.89 7.97
CA THR A 25 -7.52 -9.22 7.53
C THR A 25 -6.95 -8.24 8.55
N THR A 26 -5.62 -8.22 8.65
CA THR A 26 -4.86 -7.11 9.24
C THR A 26 -4.43 -6.14 8.14
N LEU A 27 -4.64 -4.84 8.35
CA LEU A 27 -4.17 -3.79 7.44
C LEU A 27 -2.78 -3.30 7.87
N VAL A 28 -1.83 -3.29 6.94
CA VAL A 28 -0.46 -2.79 7.16
C VAL A 28 -0.22 -1.57 6.28
N PRO A 29 -0.10 -0.36 6.84
CA PRO A 29 0.10 0.85 6.06
C PRO A 29 1.53 0.94 5.50
N VAL A 30 1.67 1.37 4.24
CA VAL A 30 2.98 1.63 3.62
C VAL A 30 3.62 2.88 4.24
N PRO A 31 4.87 2.84 4.71
CA PRO A 31 5.51 4.01 5.31
C PRO A 31 5.85 5.07 4.27
N ARG A 32 6.01 6.31 4.74
CA ARG A 32 6.45 7.44 3.90
C ARG A 32 7.85 7.21 3.31
N SER A 33 8.23 8.03 2.33
CA SER A 33 9.54 7.95 1.67
C SER A 33 10.73 8.30 2.58
N SER A 34 10.50 8.89 3.74
CA SER A 34 11.49 9.25 4.75
C SER A 34 11.28 8.42 6.02
N PRO A 35 12.34 8.20 6.83
CA PRO A 35 12.21 7.62 8.16
C PRO A 35 11.13 8.34 8.97
N GLN A 36 10.33 7.56 9.70
CA GLN A 36 9.25 8.08 10.53
C GLN A 36 9.77 8.38 11.94
N VAL A 37 9.23 9.44 12.54
CA VAL A 37 9.34 9.67 13.98
C VAL A 37 8.22 8.89 14.69
N ASP A 38 8.43 8.53 15.95
CA ASP A 38 7.39 7.88 16.74
C ASP A 38 6.12 8.76 16.80
N GLY A 39 4.95 8.17 16.54
CA GLY A 39 3.68 8.90 16.47
C GLY A 39 3.45 9.67 15.17
N ALA A 40 4.25 9.45 14.13
CA ALA A 40 4.02 10.07 12.83
C ALA A 40 2.67 9.67 12.23
N VAL A 41 1.89 10.67 11.80
CA VAL A 41 0.64 10.48 11.08
C VAL A 41 0.89 10.67 9.59
N TYR A 42 0.43 9.72 8.76
CA TYR A 42 0.64 9.74 7.32
C TYR A 42 -0.52 9.08 6.56
N PRO A 43 -0.70 9.40 5.26
CA PRO A 43 -1.94 9.10 4.55
C PRO A 43 -2.37 7.62 4.58
N SER A 44 -1.48 6.68 4.30
CA SER A 44 -1.77 5.25 4.31
C SER A 44 -2.18 4.73 5.70
N LEU A 45 -1.56 5.23 6.79
CA LEU A 45 -1.99 4.92 8.16
C LEU A 45 -3.40 5.46 8.43
N ILE A 46 -3.66 6.72 8.08
CA ILE A 46 -5.00 7.32 8.25
C ILE A 46 -6.06 6.51 7.48
N ILE A 47 -5.75 6.09 6.24
CA ILE A 47 -6.67 5.27 5.43
C ILE A 47 -6.94 3.94 6.14
N ALA A 48 -5.90 3.21 6.55
CA ALA A 48 -6.04 1.92 7.22
C ALA A 48 -6.88 2.02 8.51
N GLU A 49 -6.56 2.99 9.36
CA GLU A 49 -7.31 3.23 10.61
C GLU A 49 -8.77 3.59 10.34
N ASN A 50 -9.05 4.41 9.33
CA ASN A 50 -10.43 4.76 8.98
C ASN A 50 -11.20 3.59 8.38
N LEU A 51 -10.57 2.71 7.60
CA LEU A 51 -11.21 1.50 7.10
C LEU A 51 -11.64 0.60 8.27
N VAL A 52 -10.73 0.29 9.19
CA VAL A 52 -11.03 -0.56 10.36
C VAL A 52 -12.08 0.09 11.27
N LYS A 53 -11.99 1.40 11.53
CA LYS A 53 -12.99 2.15 12.30
C LYS A 53 -14.40 2.06 11.68
N ASN A 54 -14.50 1.87 10.37
CA ASN A 54 -15.77 1.73 9.65
C ASN A 54 -16.16 0.26 9.38
N GLY A 55 -15.47 -0.71 10.00
CA GLY A 55 -15.75 -2.14 9.88
C GLY A 55 -15.24 -2.77 8.59
N ILE A 56 -14.19 -2.21 7.99
CA ILE A 56 -13.50 -2.76 6.81
C ILE A 56 -12.09 -3.16 7.24
N GLY A 57 -11.84 -4.47 7.36
CA GLY A 57 -10.65 -5.03 8.01
C GLY A 57 -10.83 -5.19 9.52
N ASN A 58 -10.03 -6.05 10.14
CA ASN A 58 -10.14 -6.41 11.55
C ASN A 58 -9.27 -5.53 12.45
N SER A 59 -8.04 -5.25 12.01
CA SER A 59 -7.06 -4.52 12.79
C SER A 59 -6.07 -3.77 11.90
N VAL A 60 -5.34 -2.81 12.49
CA VAL A 60 -4.22 -2.13 11.84
C VAL A 60 -2.94 -2.49 12.57
N THR A 61 -1.91 -2.88 11.83
CA THR A 61 -0.58 -3.14 12.37
C THR A 61 0.45 -2.27 11.66
N ASP A 62 0.94 -1.23 12.35
CA ASP A 62 2.03 -0.38 11.86
C ASP A 62 3.40 -1.01 12.16
N CYS A 63 3.76 -2.02 11.38
CA CYS A 63 5.01 -2.77 11.53
C CYS A 63 6.06 -2.45 10.47
N LEU A 64 5.71 -1.70 9.42
CA LEU A 64 6.57 -1.44 8.28
C LEU A 64 7.12 -0.01 8.37
N SER A 65 8.44 0.14 8.39
CA SER A 65 9.10 1.44 8.53
C SER A 65 10.30 1.56 7.61
N ARG A 66 10.77 2.79 7.38
CA ARG A 66 12.02 3.02 6.63
C ARG A 66 13.23 3.15 7.54
N THR A 67 14.32 2.50 7.16
CA THR A 67 15.65 2.66 7.76
C THR A 67 16.38 3.88 7.22
N GLU A 68 16.15 4.21 5.96
CA GLU A 68 16.79 5.31 5.25
C GLU A 68 15.80 6.08 4.36
N ALA A 69 16.13 7.35 4.09
CA ALA A 69 15.32 8.17 3.20
C ALA A 69 15.58 7.80 1.74
N ILE A 70 14.51 7.68 0.97
CA ILE A 70 14.58 7.51 -0.48
C ILE A 70 13.86 8.68 -1.16
N ALA A 71 14.28 8.98 -2.39
CA ALA A 71 13.64 10.01 -3.19
C ALA A 71 12.14 9.69 -3.40
N LYS A 72 11.28 10.70 -3.31
CA LYS A 72 9.83 10.52 -3.51
C LYS A 72 9.54 10.11 -4.96
N SER A 73 8.55 9.23 -5.15
CA SER A 73 8.09 8.87 -6.49
C SER A 73 7.56 10.07 -7.28
N SER A 74 6.98 11.05 -6.57
CA SER A 74 6.46 12.29 -7.15
C SER A 74 7.53 13.29 -7.57
N SER A 75 8.78 13.15 -7.09
CA SER A 75 9.87 14.09 -7.42
C SER A 75 10.67 13.66 -8.66
N LYS A 76 10.23 12.64 -9.38
CA LYS A 76 10.96 12.04 -10.50
C LYS A 76 10.09 12.05 -11.76
N PHE A 77 10.59 12.73 -12.80
CA PHE A 77 9.86 13.04 -14.03
C PHE A 77 9.85 11.90 -15.06
N SER A 78 10.69 10.89 -14.89
CA SER A 78 10.75 9.75 -15.81
C SER A 78 10.83 8.41 -15.06
N ALA A 79 10.33 7.34 -15.68
CA ALA A 79 10.16 6.03 -15.04
C ALA A 79 11.49 5.33 -14.70
N ASP A 80 12.54 5.61 -15.49
CA ASP A 80 13.93 5.19 -15.31
C ASP A 80 14.59 5.88 -14.11
N GLN A 81 14.17 7.10 -13.78
CA GLN A 81 14.69 7.79 -12.61
C GLN A 81 14.09 7.25 -11.31
N ARG A 82 12.86 6.69 -11.32
CA ARG A 82 12.16 6.19 -10.12
C ARG A 82 12.92 5.06 -9.44
N ASN A 83 12.85 5.01 -8.10
CA ASN A 83 13.56 3.99 -7.31
C ASN A 83 13.11 2.58 -7.73
N SER A 84 14.06 1.64 -7.75
CA SER A 84 13.82 0.24 -8.12
C SER A 84 13.18 -0.55 -6.95
N VAL A 85 12.68 -1.77 -7.20
CA VAL A 85 12.14 -2.63 -6.13
C VAL A 85 13.21 -2.91 -5.07
N SER A 86 14.43 -3.26 -5.47
CA SER A 86 15.57 -3.46 -4.57
C SER A 86 15.90 -2.22 -3.73
N THR A 87 15.83 -1.02 -4.30
CA THR A 87 16.02 0.23 -3.55
C THR A 87 14.94 0.38 -2.47
N HIS A 88 13.68 0.07 -2.81
CA HIS A 88 12.61 0.08 -1.83
C HIS A 88 12.78 -1.00 -0.76
N LEU A 89 13.17 -2.21 -1.14
CA LEU A 89 13.37 -3.34 -0.25
C LEU A 89 14.46 -3.07 0.78
N ASN A 90 15.63 -2.60 0.33
CA ASN A 90 16.78 -2.32 1.19
C ASN A 90 16.53 -1.18 2.19
N SER A 91 15.62 -0.26 1.86
CA SER A 91 15.27 0.87 2.73
C SER A 91 14.09 0.59 3.66
N LEU A 92 13.46 -0.57 3.56
CA LEU A 92 12.34 -0.98 4.40
C LEU A 92 12.79 -1.97 5.48
N LYS A 93 12.12 -1.93 6.62
CA LYS A 93 12.21 -2.95 7.67
C LYS A 93 10.83 -3.28 8.20
N VAL A 94 10.64 -4.54 8.58
CA VAL A 94 9.46 -4.97 9.34
C VAL A 94 9.89 -5.15 10.79
N LYS A 95 9.14 -4.54 11.72
CA LYS A 95 9.18 -4.86 13.15
C LYS A 95 8.22 -6.03 13.37
N PRO A 96 8.67 -7.23 13.70
CA PRO A 96 7.78 -8.37 13.90
C PRO A 96 6.81 -8.08 15.05
N LEU A 97 5.52 -8.13 14.75
CA LEU A 97 4.41 -8.00 15.69
C LEU A 97 3.47 -9.20 15.48
N ILE A 98 2.66 -9.53 16.49
CA ILE A 98 1.72 -10.64 16.37
C ILE A 98 0.56 -10.22 15.46
N ILE A 99 0.37 -10.95 14.37
CA ILE A 99 -0.76 -10.80 13.44
C ILE A 99 -1.55 -12.11 13.48
N SER A 100 -2.77 -12.04 14.03
CA SER A 100 -3.65 -13.20 14.21
C SER A 100 -4.32 -13.65 12.92
N GLU A 101 -4.72 -12.67 12.10
CA GLU A 101 -5.49 -12.84 10.88
C GLU A 101 -4.64 -13.58 9.83
N PRO A 102 -5.24 -14.47 9.01
CA PRO A 102 -4.53 -15.21 7.98
C PRO A 102 -4.07 -14.33 6.80
N THR A 103 -4.67 -13.15 6.63
CA THR A 103 -4.41 -12.25 5.51
C THR A 103 -3.88 -10.91 6.00
N ILE A 104 -2.86 -10.41 5.32
CA ILE A 104 -2.34 -9.05 5.46
C ILE A 104 -2.67 -8.26 4.20
N ILE A 105 -3.34 -7.11 4.35
CA ILE A 105 -3.55 -6.15 3.26
C ILE A 105 -2.60 -4.98 3.45
N ILE A 106 -1.71 -4.79 2.49
CA ILE A 106 -0.85 -3.61 2.40
C ILE A 106 -1.71 -2.44 1.91
N VAL A 107 -1.76 -1.37 2.68
CA VAL A 107 -2.54 -0.17 2.37
C VAL A 107 -1.61 0.96 1.94
N ASP A 108 -1.77 1.46 0.72
CA ASP A 108 -1.09 2.65 0.21
C ASP A 108 -2.11 3.74 -0.14
N ASP A 109 -1.68 5.00 -0.24
CA ASP A 109 -2.55 6.10 -0.67
C ASP A 109 -2.58 6.25 -2.20
N ILE A 110 -1.45 6.05 -2.87
CA ILE A 110 -1.30 6.20 -4.32
C ILE A 110 -0.39 5.11 -4.91
N LEU A 111 -0.95 4.31 -5.83
CA LEU A 111 -0.21 3.30 -6.56
C LEU A 111 0.36 3.92 -7.84
N THR A 112 1.68 4.11 -7.85
CA THR A 112 2.41 4.63 -9.02
C THR A 112 2.90 3.50 -9.92
N LEU A 113 4.13 3.00 -9.71
CA LEU A 113 4.68 1.84 -10.43
C LEU A 113 4.58 0.53 -9.63
N GLY A 114 3.89 0.53 -8.49
CA GLY A 114 3.74 -0.65 -7.62
C GLY A 114 5.02 -1.12 -6.93
N ARG A 115 6.19 -0.53 -7.20
CA ARG A 115 7.49 -0.96 -6.65
C ARG A 115 7.56 -0.91 -5.13
N THR A 116 7.01 0.13 -4.49
CA THR A 116 6.93 0.20 -3.03
C THR A 116 6.07 -0.92 -2.47
N ALA A 117 4.83 -1.07 -2.99
CA ALA A 117 3.89 -2.07 -2.52
C ALA A 117 4.42 -3.51 -2.72
N TYR A 118 5.11 -3.75 -3.85
CA TYR A 118 5.74 -5.04 -4.12
C TYR A 118 6.92 -5.33 -3.18
N ALA A 119 7.81 -4.36 -2.95
CA ALA A 119 8.89 -4.50 -1.97
C ALA A 119 8.36 -4.75 -0.56
N SER A 120 7.32 -4.03 -0.15
CA SER A 120 6.61 -4.26 1.11
C SER A 120 6.04 -5.68 1.18
N ALA A 121 5.44 -6.18 0.09
CA ALA A 121 4.87 -7.52 0.02
C ALA A 121 5.94 -8.62 0.16
N LEU A 122 7.09 -8.45 -0.50
CA LEU A 122 8.22 -9.38 -0.36
C LEU A 122 8.68 -9.46 1.11
N LEU A 123 8.89 -8.31 1.74
CA LEU A 123 9.40 -8.25 3.12
C LEU A 123 8.39 -8.78 4.15
N LEU A 124 7.10 -8.48 3.96
CA LEU A 124 6.04 -9.03 4.79
C LEU A 124 5.87 -10.54 4.58
N LYS A 125 6.01 -11.03 3.34
CA LYS A 125 5.94 -12.47 3.06
C LYS A 125 7.14 -13.22 3.64
N GLU A 126 8.31 -12.61 3.66
CA GLU A 126 9.48 -13.15 4.34
C GLU A 126 9.28 -13.22 5.86
N THR A 127 8.70 -12.16 6.46
CA THR A 127 8.47 -12.10 7.92
C THR A 127 7.31 -12.99 8.37
N TYR A 128 6.25 -13.08 7.57
CA TYR A 128 5.00 -13.81 7.86
C TYR A 128 4.71 -14.82 6.73
N PRO A 129 5.49 -15.92 6.64
CA PRO A 129 5.44 -16.84 5.51
C PRO A 129 4.10 -17.59 5.38
N ASP A 130 3.36 -17.74 6.46
CA ASP A 130 2.04 -18.39 6.51
C ASP A 130 0.89 -17.50 6.03
N LYS A 131 1.10 -16.18 5.93
CA LYS A 131 0.03 -15.22 5.62
C LYS A 131 -0.17 -15.03 4.13
N GLU A 132 -1.42 -14.83 3.71
CA GLU A 132 -1.75 -14.30 2.39
C GLU A 132 -1.43 -12.80 2.35
N ILE A 133 -0.77 -12.32 1.29
CA ILE A 133 -0.46 -10.90 1.13
C ILE A 133 -1.31 -10.32 0.00
N LYS A 134 -2.09 -9.29 0.34
CA LYS A 134 -2.98 -8.53 -0.53
C LYS A 134 -2.57 -7.06 -0.53
N ILE A 135 -3.06 -6.29 -1.49
CA ILE A 135 -2.73 -4.87 -1.62
C ILE A 135 -4.00 -4.11 -1.92
N PHE A 136 -4.21 -3.01 -1.19
CA PHE A 136 -5.27 -2.06 -1.43
C PHE A 136 -4.69 -0.66 -1.59
N CYS A 137 -5.09 0.02 -2.67
CA CYS A 137 -4.75 1.40 -2.90
C CYS A 137 -5.93 2.12 -3.55
N PRO A 138 -6.46 3.20 -2.95
CA PRO A 138 -7.65 3.87 -3.44
C PRO A 138 -7.40 4.69 -4.71
N MET A 139 -6.14 5.07 -4.98
CA MET A 139 -5.77 5.90 -6.14
C MET A 139 -4.66 5.24 -6.95
N ARG A 140 -4.71 5.40 -8.28
CA ARG A 140 -3.66 4.93 -9.20
C ARG A 140 -3.25 6.05 -10.16
N THR A 141 -1.97 6.13 -10.50
CA THR A 141 -1.48 7.04 -11.56
C THR A 141 -1.03 6.22 -12.78
N ARG A 142 -1.77 6.25 -13.90
CA ARG A 142 -1.33 5.61 -15.16
C ARG A 142 -0.55 6.54 -16.09
N SER A 143 -0.83 7.84 -16.06
CA SER A 143 -0.12 8.87 -16.81
C SER A 143 0.20 10.05 -15.87
N PHE A 144 1.12 10.93 -16.26
CA PHE A 144 1.49 12.12 -15.47
C PHE A 144 0.34 13.12 -15.29
N ASN A 145 -0.78 12.94 -16.01
CA ASN A 145 -1.77 14.00 -16.16
C ASN A 145 -3.06 13.79 -15.34
N GLU A 146 -3.47 12.56 -15.01
CA GLU A 146 -4.71 12.36 -14.24
C GLU A 146 -4.63 11.15 -13.29
N PRO A 147 -4.87 11.32 -11.97
CA PRO A 147 -5.10 10.18 -11.09
C PRO A 147 -6.42 9.52 -11.48
N GLU A 148 -6.40 8.20 -11.69
CA GLU A 148 -7.64 7.43 -11.82
C GLU A 148 -8.33 7.42 -10.46
N SER A 149 -9.63 7.73 -10.48
CA SER A 149 -10.44 7.86 -9.27
C SER A 149 -10.89 6.49 -8.75
N LEU A 150 -11.33 6.44 -7.50
CA LEU A 150 -11.95 5.28 -6.83
C LEU A 150 -13.05 4.55 -7.62
N THR A 151 -13.55 5.14 -8.72
CA THR A 151 -14.59 4.57 -9.57
C THR A 151 -14.09 3.47 -10.53
N ASP A 152 -12.77 3.28 -10.72
CA ASP A 152 -12.18 2.20 -11.55
C ASP A 152 -11.40 1.20 -10.69
N ILE A 153 -12.11 0.49 -9.78
CA ILE A 153 -11.47 -0.54 -8.94
C ILE A 153 -11.13 -1.77 -9.78
N ARG A 154 -9.83 -2.04 -9.88
CA ARG A 154 -9.29 -3.21 -10.57
C ARG A 154 -8.77 -4.25 -9.57
N ARG A 155 -8.97 -5.51 -9.91
CA ARG A 155 -8.49 -6.67 -9.12
C ARG A 155 -7.63 -7.54 -10.02
N ASP A 156 -6.34 -7.59 -9.71
CA ASP A 156 -5.38 -8.50 -10.33
C ASP A 156 -4.13 -8.59 -9.44
N PHE A 157 -3.12 -9.32 -9.91
CA PHE A 157 -1.87 -9.55 -9.21
C PHE A 157 -0.78 -8.57 -9.64
N LEU A 158 0.02 -8.09 -8.69
CA LEU A 158 1.34 -7.54 -8.99
C LEU A 158 2.29 -8.69 -9.35
N ARG A 159 2.97 -8.59 -10.50
CA ARG A 159 3.96 -9.58 -10.93
C ARG A 159 5.35 -8.95 -11.01
N ALA A 160 6.37 -9.76 -10.74
CA ALA A 160 7.74 -9.35 -11.03
C ALA A 160 7.87 -9.06 -12.53
N GLY A 161 8.36 -7.87 -12.86
CA GLY A 161 8.72 -7.47 -14.22
C GLY A 161 10.22 -7.62 -14.47
N LEU A 162 10.65 -7.32 -15.70
CA LEU A 162 12.07 -7.28 -16.05
C LEU A 162 12.78 -6.09 -15.39
N ASN A 163 14.06 -6.25 -15.06
CA ASN A 163 14.92 -5.20 -14.52
C ASN A 163 14.37 -4.53 -13.25
N ASP A 164 13.96 -5.33 -12.27
CA ASP A 164 13.52 -4.83 -10.95
C ASP A 164 12.27 -3.91 -11.01
N ASN A 165 11.46 -4.13 -12.04
CA ASN A 165 10.15 -3.52 -12.24
C ASN A 165 9.03 -4.41 -11.74
N VAL A 166 7.83 -3.83 -11.68
CA VAL A 166 6.59 -4.52 -11.33
C VAL A 166 5.60 -4.34 -12.47
N GLN A 167 4.99 -5.43 -12.90
CA GLN A 167 3.82 -5.39 -13.76
C GLN A 167 2.59 -5.16 -12.89
N LEU A 168 1.90 -4.05 -13.14
CA LEU A 168 0.65 -3.70 -12.47
C LEU A 168 -0.52 -4.49 -13.07
N PRO A 169 -1.63 -4.67 -12.31
CA PRO A 169 -2.94 -5.01 -12.87
C PRO A 169 -3.24 -4.13 -14.06
N ASP A 170 -3.68 -4.69 -15.19
CA ASP A 170 -4.14 -3.86 -16.30
C ASP A 170 -5.42 -3.14 -15.92
#